data_AF-A0A3D1U953-F1
#
_entry.id   AF-A0A3D1U953-F1
#
_cell.length_a   1.000
_cell.length_b   1.000
_cell.length_c   1.000
_cell.angle_alpha   90.00
_cell.angle_beta   90.00
_cell.angle_gamma   90.00
#
_symmetry.space_group_name_H-M   'P 1'
#
loop_
_entity.id
_entity.type
_entity.pdbx_description
1 polymer ?
#
loop_
_entity_poly.entity_id
_entity_poly.type
_entity_poly.pdbx_seq_one_letter_code
_entity_poly.pdbx_strand_id
1 'polypeptide(L)' 'RICQLSGSFLPARFKAIVDRFGDDPASMTEAGIAYATEQIIDLFANGVNGVHVYTMNKPDIAERIMGNLKCILGR' A
#
# COMPACT_ATOMS: atom_id res chain seq x y z
N ARG A 1 -15.19 4.07 3.95
CA ARG A 1 -15.82 3.97 2.62
C ARG A 1 -15.44 2.70 1.86
N ILE A 2 -14.15 2.41 1.57
CA ILE A 2 -13.80 1.23 0.75
C ILE A 2 -14.32 -0.09 1.35
N CYS A 3 -14.15 -0.30 2.64
CA CYS A 3 -14.66 -1.49 3.35
C CYS A 3 -16.19 -1.62 3.36
N GLN A 4 -16.91 -0.51 3.28
CA GLN A 4 -18.37 -0.53 3.17
C GLN A 4 -18.82 -0.93 1.75
N LEU A 5 -18.01 -0.62 0.73
CA LEU A 5 -18.32 -0.90 -0.67
C LEU A 5 -17.87 -2.31 -1.10
N SER A 6 -16.77 -2.80 -0.56
CA SER A 6 -16.20 -4.11 -0.91
C SER A 6 -16.57 -5.24 0.08
N GLY A 7 -17.09 -4.90 1.25
CA GLY A 7 -17.22 -5.84 2.37
C GLY A 7 -15.87 -6.30 2.95
N SER A 8 -14.77 -5.66 2.55
CA SER A 8 -13.43 -6.09 2.97
C SER A 8 -13.13 -5.67 4.41
N PHE A 9 -12.58 -6.59 5.19
CA PHE A 9 -12.07 -6.32 6.53
C PHE A 9 -10.74 -5.54 6.47
N LEU A 10 -10.51 -4.59 7.39
CA LEU A 10 -9.19 -3.98 7.58
C LEU A 10 -8.34 -4.91 8.44
N PRO A 11 -7.18 -5.40 7.95
CA PRO A 11 -6.24 -6.13 8.79
C PRO A 11 -5.86 -5.33 10.04
N ALA A 12 -5.67 -6.01 11.18
CA ALA A 12 -5.40 -5.36 12.47
C ALA A 12 -4.20 -4.40 12.42
N ARG A 13 -3.14 -4.80 11.69
CA ARG A 13 -1.96 -3.97 11.49
C ARG A 13 -2.27 -2.67 10.73
N PHE A 14 -3.10 -2.74 9.68
CA PHE A 14 -3.50 -1.55 8.95
C PHE A 14 -4.39 -0.64 9.78
N LYS A 15 -5.31 -1.22 10.57
CA LYS A 15 -6.13 -0.47 11.51
C LYS A 15 -5.26 0.31 12.50
N ALA A 16 -4.24 -0.32 13.09
CA ALA A 16 -3.33 0.37 14.01
C ALA A 16 -2.58 1.55 13.37
N ILE A 17 -2.21 1.43 12.09
CA ILE A 17 -1.60 2.54 11.33
C ILE A 17 -2.60 3.69 11.18
N VAL A 18 -3.83 3.39 10.76
CA VAL A 18 -4.90 4.40 10.60
C VAL A 18 -5.24 5.08 11.93
N ASP A 19 -5.38 4.32 13.00
CA ASP A 19 -5.69 4.85 14.33
C ASP A 19 -4.57 5.77 14.86
N ARG A 20 -3.31 5.54 14.45
CA ARG A 20 -2.16 6.33 14.89
C ARG A 20 -1.88 7.57 14.04
N PHE A 21 -2.00 7.44 12.72
CA PHE A 21 -1.54 8.47 11.76
C PHE A 21 -2.67 9.10 10.95
N GLY A 22 -3.90 8.61 11.06
CA GLY A 22 -5.02 9.00 10.20
C GLY A 22 -5.37 10.50 10.22
N ASP A 23 -5.06 11.19 11.32
CA ASP A 23 -5.30 12.63 11.48
C ASP A 23 -4.17 13.51 10.92
N ASP A 24 -3.02 12.93 10.55
CA ASP A 24 -1.92 13.61 9.87
C ASP A 24 -1.76 13.08 8.44
N PRO A 25 -2.24 13.81 7.43
CA PRO A 25 -2.19 13.38 6.03
C PRO A 25 -0.77 13.04 5.55
N ALA A 26 0.27 13.72 6.04
CA ALA A 26 1.64 13.46 5.65
C ALA A 26 2.10 12.10 6.19
N SER A 27 1.99 11.89 7.51
CA SER A 27 2.33 10.61 8.14
C SER A 27 1.49 9.45 7.59
N MET A 28 0.18 9.65 7.38
CA MET A 28 -0.69 8.61 6.83
C MET A 28 -0.29 8.22 5.40
N THR A 29 0.14 9.18 4.59
CA THR A 29 0.61 8.92 3.22
C THR A 29 1.90 8.09 3.25
N GLU A 30 2.87 8.45 4.09
CA GLU A 30 4.11 7.69 4.22
C GLU A 30 3.87 6.28 4.76
N ALA A 31 3.08 6.14 5.82
CA ALA A 31 2.75 4.85 6.42
C ALA A 31 1.95 3.97 5.45
N GLY A 32 1.04 4.56 4.67
CA GLY A 32 0.28 3.86 3.63
C GLY A 32 1.16 3.33 2.50
N ILE A 33 2.14 4.12 2.05
CA ILE A 33 3.11 3.68 1.03
C ILE A 33 3.99 2.55 1.55
N ALA A 34 4.51 2.68 2.77
CA ALA A 34 5.31 1.62 3.39
C ALA A 34 4.50 0.32 3.53
N TYR A 35 3.25 0.42 4.00
CA TYR A 35 2.34 -0.72 4.12
C TYR A 35 2.07 -1.38 2.76
N ALA A 36 1.75 -0.60 1.72
CA ALA A 36 1.50 -1.12 0.37
C ALA A 36 2.76 -1.76 -0.23
N THR A 37 3.94 -1.15 -0.07
CA THR A 37 5.22 -1.72 -0.51
C THR A 37 5.43 -3.10 0.11
N GLU A 38 5.25 -3.25 1.42
CA GLU A 38 5.44 -4.55 2.09
C GLU A 38 4.44 -5.60 1.64
N GLN A 39 3.16 -5.23 1.45
CA GLN A 39 2.16 -6.15 0.90
C GLN A 39 2.56 -6.66 -0.49
N ILE A 40 3.11 -5.79 -1.33
CA ILE A 40 3.56 -6.18 -2.67
C ILE A 40 4.78 -7.11 -2.57
N ILE A 41 5.74 -6.81 -1.70
CA ILE A 41 6.90 -7.67 -1.46
C ILE A 41 6.45 -9.07 -1.06
N ASP A 42 5.52 -9.18 -0.11
CA ASP A 42 4.98 -10.46 0.34
C ASP A 42 4.30 -11.25 -0.80
N LEU A 43 3.50 -10.57 -1.64
CA LEU A 43 2.88 -11.21 -2.81
C LEU A 43 3.93 -11.78 -3.79
N PHE A 44 4.96 -11.01 -4.13
CA PHE A 44 6.03 -11.48 -5.02
C PHE A 44 6.87 -12.59 -4.38
N ALA A 45 7.15 -12.51 -3.07
CA ALA A 45 7.84 -13.57 -2.33
C ALA A 45 7.06 -14.89 -2.35
N ASN A 46 5.73 -14.82 -2.44
CA ASN A 46 4.83 -15.97 -2.55
C ASN A 46 4.48 -16.33 -4.02
N GLY A 47 5.24 -15.84 -5.00
CA GLY A 47 5.14 -16.28 -6.41
C GLY A 47 4.05 -15.59 -7.24
N VAL A 48 3.49 -14.47 -6.78
CA VAL A 48 2.57 -13.66 -7.59
C VAL A 48 3.34 -12.94 -8.70
N ASN A 49 2.87 -13.05 -9.94
CA ASN A 49 3.58 -12.54 -11.12
C ASN A 49 3.36 -11.05 -11.40
N GLY A 50 2.35 -10.43 -10.79
CA GLY A 50 2.01 -9.03 -11.03
C GLY A 50 0.99 -8.48 -10.06
N VAL A 51 1.04 -7.17 -9.84
CA VAL A 51 0.12 -6.43 -8.99
C VAL A 51 -0.45 -5.25 -9.79
N HIS A 52 -1.77 -5.05 -9.70
CA HIS A 52 -2.43 -3.88 -10.23
C HIS A 52 -2.69 -2.87 -9.11
N VAL A 53 -2.17 -1.66 -9.25
CA VAL A 53 -2.27 -0.61 -8.23
C VAL A 53 -3.37 0.39 -8.60
N TYR A 54 -4.37 0.54 -7.74
CA TYR A 54 -5.36 1.62 -7.84
C TYR A 54 -4.78 2.92 -7.31
N THR A 55 -4.29 3.77 -8.21
CA THR A 55 -3.63 5.04 -7.85
C THR A 55 -4.60 6.12 -7.39
N MET A 56 -5.90 5.98 -7.67
CA MET A 56 -6.92 6.99 -7.38
C MET A 56 -6.56 8.37 -7.95
N ASN A 57 -6.04 8.39 -9.19
CA ASN A 57 -5.53 9.58 -9.90
C ASN A 57 -4.34 10.28 -9.21
N LYS A 58 -3.59 9.56 -8.36
CA LYS A 58 -2.37 10.05 -7.70
C LYS A 58 -1.12 9.29 -8.19
N PRO A 59 -0.49 9.73 -9.30
CA PRO A 59 0.64 9.02 -9.89
C PRO A 59 1.91 9.04 -9.02
N ASP A 60 2.08 10.08 -8.19
CA ASP A 60 3.17 10.23 -7.23
C ASP A 60 3.23 9.08 -6.20
N ILE A 61 2.07 8.59 -5.76
CA ILE A 61 1.99 7.43 -4.86
C ILE A 61 2.52 6.18 -5.56
N ALA A 62 2.11 5.97 -6.82
CA ALA A 62 2.55 4.82 -7.60
C ALA A 62 4.06 4.87 -7.88
N GLU A 63 4.59 6.05 -8.21
CA GLU A 63 6.01 6.27 -8.42
C GLU A 63 6.83 5.93 -7.18
N ARG A 64 6.41 6.39 -5.99
CA ARG A 64 7.09 6.08 -4.72
C ARG A 64 7.08 4.57 -4.41
N ILE A 65 5.95 3.90 -4.61
CA ILE A 65 5.85 2.44 -4.41
C ILE A 65 6.79 1.71 -5.38
N MET A 66 6.76 2.08 -6.67
CA MET A 66 7.64 1.48 -7.69
C MET A 66 9.12 1.73 -7.39
N GLY A 67 9.47 2.93 -6.91
CA GLY A 67 10.82 3.27 -6.48
C GLY A 67 11.33 2.36 -5.36
N ASN A 68 10.49 2.09 -4.34
CA ASN A 68 10.83 1.17 -3.25
C ASN A 68 11.03 -0.27 -3.73
N LEU A 69 10.32 -0.68 -4.78
CA LEU A 69 10.31 -2.04 -5.31
C LEU A 69 11.32 -2.28 -6.44
N LYS A 70 11.98 -1.23 -6.94
CA LYS A 70 12.84 -1.27 -8.13
C LYS A 70 13.83 -2.44 -8.14
N CYS A 71 14.64 -2.56 -7.08
CA CYS A 71 15.63 -3.62 -6.95
C CYS A 71 15.00 -5.01 -6.73
N ILE A 72 13.83 -5.07 -6.07
CA ILE A 72 13.15 -6.33 -5.76
C ILE A 72 12.54 -6.94 -7.02
N LEU A 73 11.97 -6.09 -7.90
CA LEU A 73 11.35 -6.53 -9.14
C LEU A 73 12.37 -6.74 -10.27
N GLY A 74 13.61 -6.29 -10.09
CA GLY A 74 14.67 -6.38 -11.10
C GLY A 74 14.39 -5.53 -12.33
N ARG A 75 13.75 -4.37 -12.16
CA ARG A 75 13.35 -3.45 -13.25
C ARG A 75 13.76 -2.02 -12.94
#